data_AF-A0A0F8Y499-F1
#
_entry.id   AF-A0A0F8Y499-F1
#
_cell.length_a   1.000
_cell.length_b   1.000
_cell.length_c   1.000
_cell.angle_alpha   90.00
_cell.angle_beta   90.00
_cell.angle_gamma   90.00
#
_symmetry.space_group_name_H-M   'P 1'
#
loop_
_entity.id
_entity.type
_entity.pdbx_description
1 polymer ?
#
loop_
_entity_poly.entity_id
_entity_poly.type
_entity_poly.pdbx_seq_one_letter_code
_entity_poly.pdbx_strand_id
1 'polypeptide(L)'
;MCGVSGSVRIGENVILAGDVGLADHIVIEDDVYIGPKAGVMKKVVKKGDYYMGYPAKDYKTWREYSATFPKLKGMYNDVRRIKSKLGL
;
A
#
# COMPACT_ATOMS: atom_id res chain seq x y z
N MET A 1 3.51 -0.05 18.10
CA MET A 1 2.14 0.44 18.40
C MET A 1 1.34 0.38 17.11
N CYS A 2 0.01 0.22 17.14
CA CYS A 2 -0.85 0.39 15.96
C CYS A 2 -1.82 1.55 16.24
N GLY A 3 -2.07 2.41 15.25
CA GLY A 3 -2.95 3.57 15.36
C GLY A 3 -4.27 3.31 14.66
N VAL A 4 -5.38 3.46 15.38
CA VAL A 4 -6.74 3.36 14.86
C VAL A 4 -7.44 4.69 15.03
N SER A 5 -7.85 5.31 13.92
CA SER A 5 -8.59 6.59 13.94
C SER A 5 -10.07 6.38 14.32
N GLY A 6 -10.83 7.48 14.36
CA GLY A 6 -12.25 7.45 14.68
C GLY A 6 -13.11 6.73 13.63
N SER A 7 -14.21 6.13 14.08
CA SER A 7 -15.24 5.52 13.23
C SER A 7 -14.75 4.36 12.34
N VAL A 8 -13.66 3.71 12.74
CA VAL A 8 -13.15 2.52 12.06
C VAL A 8 -13.93 1.28 12.47
N ARG A 9 -14.35 0.48 11.50
CA ARG A 9 -14.95 -0.84 11.72
C ARG A 9 -13.96 -1.92 11.31
N ILE A 10 -13.69 -2.86 12.21
CA ILE A 10 -12.77 -3.97 11.97
C ILE A 10 -13.57 -5.26 12.09
N GLY A 11 -13.50 -6.10 11.06
CA GLY A 11 -14.13 -7.41 11.01
C GLY A 11 -13.44 -8.44 11.90
N GLU A 12 -13.86 -9.69 11.77
CA GLU A 12 -13.31 -10.82 12.51
C GLU A 12 -11.98 -11.30 11.92
N ASN A 13 -11.12 -11.87 12.77
CA ASN A 13 -9.82 -12.45 12.37
C ASN A 13 -8.88 -11.49 11.61
N VAL A 14 -9.00 -10.19 11.86
CA VAL A 14 -8.10 -9.18 11.27
C VAL A 14 -6.78 -9.14 12.03
N ILE A 15 -5.67 -9.14 11.28
CA ILE A 15 -4.33 -8.97 11.84
C ILE A 15 -3.80 -7.59 11.45
N LEU A 16 -3.53 -6.75 12.45
CA LEU A 16 -2.80 -5.50 12.30
C LEU A 16 -1.37 -5.71 12.79
N ALA A 17 -0.41 -5.83 11.87
CA ALA A 17 1.00 -5.98 12.23
C ALA A 17 1.57 -4.70 12.85
N GLY A 18 2.81 -4.77 13.35
CA GLY A 18 3.41 -3.65 14.08
C GLY A 18 3.47 -2.36 13.26
N ASP A 19 3.15 -1.23 13.89
CA ASP A 19 3.26 0.11 13.31
C ASP A 19 2.26 0.40 12.18
N VAL A 20 1.10 -0.28 12.19
CA VAL A 20 0.00 0.01 11.26
C VAL A 20 -0.74 1.28 11.65
N GLY A 21 -1.09 2.11 10.67
CA GLY A 21 -1.98 3.26 10.83
C GLY A 21 -3.26 3.11 10.00
N LEU A 22 -4.42 3.30 10.64
CA LEU A 22 -5.74 3.28 10.00
C LEU A 22 -6.33 4.69 9.97
N ALA A 23 -6.73 5.16 8.79
CA ALA A 23 -7.45 6.42 8.62
C ALA A 23 -8.89 6.35 9.21
N ASP A 24 -9.56 7.48 9.29
CA ASP A 24 -10.91 7.59 9.82
C ASP A 24 -11.96 6.99 8.88
N HIS A 25 -13.07 6.52 9.44
CA HIS A 25 -14.23 6.02 8.70
C HIS A 25 -13.93 4.87 7.72
N ILE A 26 -12.90 4.07 7.99
CA ILE A 26 -12.58 2.88 7.17
C ILE A 26 -13.31 1.64 7.69
N VAL A 27 -13.59 0.72 6.79
CA VAL A 27 -14.09 -0.63 7.09
C VAL A 27 -13.05 -1.64 6.66
N ILE A 28 -12.63 -2.50 7.59
CA ILE A 28 -11.81 -3.67 7.31
C ILE A 28 -12.73 -4.89 7.40
N GLU A 29 -12.90 -5.63 6.31
CA GLU A 29 -13.66 -6.87 6.29
C GLU A 29 -12.91 -8.01 7.02
N ASP A 30 -13.57 -9.16 7.16
CA ASP A 30 -13.04 -10.31 7.89
C ASP A 30 -11.82 -10.96 7.20
N ASP A 31 -11.00 -11.67 7.98
CA ASP A 31 -9.86 -12.45 7.50
C ASP A 31 -8.83 -11.62 6.70
N VAL A 32 -8.62 -10.36 7.11
CA VAL A 32 -7.66 -9.43 6.48
C VAL A 32 -6.35 -9.38 7.26
N TYR A 33 -5.23 -9.38 6.54
CA TYR A 33 -3.92 -9.08 7.12
C TYR A 33 -3.40 -7.73 6.63
N ILE A 34 -3.06 -6.83 7.56
CA ILE A 34 -2.40 -5.57 7.30
C ILE A 34 -0.94 -5.65 7.78
N GLY A 35 0.00 -5.56 6.83
CA GLY A 35 1.44 -5.68 7.09
C GLY A 35 2.05 -4.51 7.85
N PRO A 36 3.27 -4.70 8.38
CA PRO A 36 3.88 -3.73 9.28
C PRO A 36 4.12 -2.40 8.57
N LYS A 37 4.03 -1.30 9.31
CA LYS A 37 4.18 0.08 8.79
C LYS A 37 3.20 0.46 7.68
N ALA A 38 2.12 -0.30 7.49
CA ALA A 38 1.14 0.02 6.47
C ALA A 38 0.22 1.17 6.89
N GLY A 39 -0.12 2.03 5.94
CA GLY A 39 -1.07 3.14 6.14
C GLY A 39 -2.35 2.92 5.35
N VAL A 40 -3.43 2.54 6.01
CA VAL A 40 -4.72 2.26 5.37
C VAL A 40 -5.52 3.54 5.22
N MET A 41 -5.63 4.03 4.00
CA MET A 41 -6.40 5.24 3.63
C MET A 41 -7.63 4.92 2.76
N LYS A 42 -7.84 3.64 2.42
CA LYS A 42 -8.98 3.21 1.60
C LYS A 42 -10.22 3.07 2.49
N LYS A 43 -11.38 3.46 1.96
CA LYS A 43 -12.67 3.36 2.68
C LYS A 43 -13.04 1.92 3.05
N VAL A 44 -12.73 0.95 2.18
CA VAL A 44 -13.02 -0.47 2.42
C VAL A 44 -11.78 -1.29 2.07
N VAL A 45 -11.40 -2.16 3.00
CA VAL A 45 -10.36 -3.19 2.84
C VAL A 45 -11.08 -4.53 2.75
N LYS A 46 -10.93 -5.18 1.59
CA LYS A 46 -11.68 -6.39 1.25
C LYS A 46 -11.14 -7.63 1.94
N LYS A 47 -12.03 -8.57 2.24
CA LYS A 47 -11.77 -9.83 2.94
C LYS A 47 -10.79 -10.75 2.23
N GLY A 48 -10.15 -11.63 3.01
CA GLY A 48 -9.29 -12.70 2.51
C GLY A 48 -8.05 -12.21 1.77
N ASP A 49 -7.63 -10.97 2.02
CA ASP A 49 -6.63 -10.28 1.23
C ASP A 49 -5.54 -9.68 2.16
N TYR A 50 -4.34 -9.54 1.62
CA TYR A 50 -3.16 -9.07 2.34
C TYR A 50 -2.80 -7.68 1.86
N TYR A 51 -2.62 -6.73 2.77
CA TYR A 51 -2.35 -5.33 2.44
C TYR A 51 -1.02 -4.86 2.98
N MET A 52 -0.28 -4.08 2.20
CA MET A 52 1.02 -3.57 2.58
C MET A 52 1.32 -2.19 1.98
N GLY A 53 2.27 -1.50 2.61
CA GLY A 53 2.81 -0.22 2.15
C GLY A 53 2.04 1.00 2.66
N TYR A 54 2.53 2.16 2.26
CA TYR A 54 1.99 3.45 2.61
C TYR A 54 1.90 4.31 1.34
N PRO A 55 0.70 4.54 0.77
CA PRO A 55 -0.61 4.01 1.19
C PRO A 55 -0.74 2.50 0.96
N ALA A 56 -1.55 1.83 1.78
CA ALA A 56 -1.76 0.39 1.73
C ALA A 56 -2.43 -0.05 0.41
N LYS A 57 -1.88 -1.08 -0.22
CA LYS A 57 -2.40 -1.74 -1.42
C LYS A 57 -2.49 -3.25 -1.17
N ASP A 58 -3.32 -3.93 -1.96
CA ASP A 58 -3.30 -5.40 -2.01
C ASP A 58 -1.88 -5.87 -2.33
N TYR A 59 -1.53 -7.05 -1.85
CA TYR A 59 -0.17 -7.53 -1.84
C TYR A 59 0.44 -7.65 -3.24
N LYS A 60 -0.37 -8.07 -4.22
CA LYS A 60 0.07 -8.20 -5.61
C LYS A 60 0.49 -6.84 -6.16
N THR A 61 -0.37 -5.83 -6.03
CA THR A 61 -0.08 -4.47 -6.46
C THR A 61 1.12 -3.89 -5.72
N TRP A 62 1.17 -4.06 -4.40
CA TRP A 62 2.30 -3.58 -3.58
C TRP A 62 3.63 -4.21 -4.02
N ARG A 63 3.64 -5.52 -4.30
CA ARG A 63 4.82 -6.26 -4.75
C ARG A 63 5.32 -5.75 -6.09
N GLU A 64 4.43 -5.56 -7.06
CA GLU A 64 4.78 -5.05 -8.40
C GLU A 64 5.38 -3.63 -8.31
N TYR A 65 4.80 -2.77 -7.48
CA TYR A 65 5.31 -1.41 -7.27
C TYR A 65 6.68 -1.43 -6.58
N SER A 66 6.80 -2.22 -5.51
CA SER A 66 8.06 -2.36 -4.75
C SER A 66 9.18 -2.92 -5.61
N ALA A 67 8.88 -3.83 -6.54
CA ALA A 67 9.88 -4.37 -7.49
C ALA A 67 10.28 -3.35 -8.58
N THR A 68 9.38 -2.43 -8.92
CA THR A 68 9.63 -1.38 -9.91
C THR A 68 10.44 -0.22 -9.32
N PHE A 69 10.23 0.12 -8.05
CA PHE A 69 10.81 1.31 -7.42
C PHE A 69 12.35 1.40 -7.52
N PRO A 70 13.14 0.33 -7.29
CA PRO A 70 14.59 0.36 -7.46
C PRO A 70 15.05 0.64 -8.89
N LYS A 71 14.22 0.31 -9.89
CA LYS A 71 14.53 0.48 -11.32
C LYS A 71 14.28 1.91 -11.81
N LEU A 72 13.61 2.75 -11.00
CA LEU A 72 13.18 4.09 -11.39
C LEU A 72 14.32 4.98 -11.90
N LYS A 73 15.50 4.93 -11.27
CA LYS A 73 16.68 5.69 -11.72
C LYS A 73 17.15 5.28 -13.12
N GLY A 74 17.15 3.97 -13.40
CA GLY A 74 17.50 3.45 -14.72
C GLY A 74 16.50 3.92 -15.78
N MET A 75 15.21 3.78 -15.49
CA MET A 75 14.13 4.25 -16.35
C MET A 75 14.22 5.76 -16.62
N TYR A 76 14.53 6.57 -15.60
CA TYR A 76 14.73 8.01 -15.75
C TYR A 76 15.88 8.34 -16.71
N ASN A 77 17.01 7.65 -16.60
CA ASN A 77 18.15 7.83 -17.50
C ASN A 77 17.81 7.41 -18.94
N ASP A 78 17.07 6.32 -19.10
CA ASP A 78 16.60 5.88 -20.41
C ASP A 78 15.67 6.92 -21.04
N VAL A 79 14.70 7.46 -20.29
CA VAL A 79 13.83 8.54 -20.77
C VAL A 79 14.64 9.78 -21.15
N ARG A 80 15.61 10.20 -20.33
CA ARG A 80 16.49 11.34 -20.64
C ARG A 80 17.29 11.12 -21.93
N ARG A 81 17.84 9.90 -22.11
CA ARG A 81 18.58 9.51 -23.31
C ARG A 81 17.68 9.51 -24.55
N ILE A 82 16.44 9.02 -24.42
CA ILE A 82 15.46 9.00 -25.51
C ILE A 82 15.09 10.43 -25.91
N LYS A 83 14.80 11.31 -24.95
CA LYS A 83 14.48 12.73 -25.24
C LYS A 83 15.60 13.44 -25.99
N SER A 84 16.85 13.28 -25.53
CA SER A 84 18.02 13.84 -26.21
C SER A 84 18.17 13.36 -27.66
N LYS A 85 17.86 12.09 -27.96
CA LYS A 85 17.91 11.55 -29.33
C LYS A 85 16.79 12.07 -30.23
N LEU A 86 15.66 12.43 -29.65
CA LEU A 86 14.49 12.96 -30.36
C LEU A 86 14.49 14.49 -30.48
N GLY A 87 15.48 15.17 -29.89
CA GLY A 87 15.54 16.64 -29.85
C GLY A 87 14.44 17.28 -28.98
N LEU A 88 13.92 16.52 -28.02
CA LEU A 88 12.92 16.96 -27.03
C LEU A 88 13.57 17.43 -25.71
#